data_AF-A0A2H5WZ73-F1
#
_entry.id   AF-A0A2H5WZ73-F1
#
_cell.length_a   1.000
_cell.length_b   1.000
_cell.length_c   1.000
_cell.angle_alpha   90.00
_cell.angle_beta   90.00
_cell.angle_gamma   90.00
#
_symmetry.space_group_name_H-M   'P 1'
#
loop_
_entity.id
_entity.type
_entity.pdbx_description
1 polymer ?
#
loop_
_entity_poly.entity_id
_entity_poly.type
_entity_poly.pdbx_seq_one_letter_code
_entity_poly.pdbx_strand_id
1 'polypeptide(L)'
;MRCEEVQERLSALIDEQLSQTEREQVLQHLYACEACSREYQELRRFVEFCRQLEAPEPRIDLWREFQPMLAEIIAEQRLPFAQRLRRQWSRLVSQVCYGIILFLQVVTYQLTITLSRYIVEPERPAYGRSAQG
;
A
#
# COMPACT_ATOMS: atom_id res chain seq x y z
N MET A 1 10.47 -24.51 35.18
CA MET A 1 10.63 -23.05 35.39
C MET A 1 10.91 -22.78 36.85
N ARG A 2 11.66 -21.73 37.13
CA ARG A 2 11.91 -21.25 38.50
C ARG A 2 10.77 -20.31 38.94
N CYS A 3 10.57 -20.15 40.24
CA CYS A 3 9.51 -19.28 40.78
C CYS A 3 9.67 -17.83 40.30
N GLU A 4 10.89 -17.30 40.30
CA GLU A 4 11.19 -15.94 39.82
C GLU A 4 10.71 -15.71 38.38
N GLU A 5 10.98 -16.66 37.47
CA GLU A 5 10.56 -16.59 36.06
C GLU A 5 9.04 -16.65 35.91
N VAL A 6 8.36 -17.36 36.80
CA VAL A 6 6.89 -17.47 36.78
C VAL A 6 6.26 -16.19 37.30
N GLN A 7 6.78 -15.63 38.39
CA GLN A 7 6.33 -14.38 39.00
C GLN A 7 6.38 -13.22 38.00
N GLU A 8 7.49 -13.09 37.25
CA GLU A 8 7.62 -12.07 36.19
C GLU A 8 6.60 -12.23 35.05
N ARG A 9 6.07 -13.44 34.86
CA ARG A 9 5.14 -13.77 33.76
C ARG A 9 3.68 -13.81 34.18
N LEU A 10 3.35 -13.62 35.46
CA LEU A 10 1.96 -13.67 35.94
C LEU A 10 1.08 -12.56 35.33
N SER A 11 1.61 -11.34 35.19
CA SER A 11 0.86 -10.24 34.55
C SER A 11 0.56 -10.57 33.08
N ALA A 12 1.59 -10.98 32.33
CA ALA A 12 1.44 -11.38 30.93
C ALA A 12 0.48 -12.57 30.75
N LEU A 13 0.40 -13.48 31.73
CA LEU A 13 -0.59 -14.56 31.75
C LEU A 13 -2.02 -14.01 31.93
N ILE A 14 -2.23 -13.03 32.81
CA ILE A 14 -3.55 -12.40 33.04
C ILE A 14 -4.01 -11.59 31.82
N ASP A 15 -3.07 -10.94 31.14
CA ASP A 15 -3.34 -10.13 29.95
C ASP A 15 -3.38 -10.96 28.64
N GLU A 16 -3.25 -12.29 28.73
CA GLU A 16 -3.25 -13.23 27.60
C GLU A 16 -2.13 -12.97 26.56
N GLN A 17 -0.99 -12.45 27.01
CA GLN A 17 0.14 -12.06 26.17
C GLN A 17 1.25 -13.12 26.04
N LEU A 18 1.13 -14.24 26.73
CA LEU A 18 2.08 -15.35 26.65
C LEU A 18 1.85 -16.20 25.39
N SER A 19 2.93 -16.72 24.80
CA SER A 19 2.81 -17.75 23.78
C SER A 19 2.21 -19.03 24.37
N GLN A 20 1.66 -19.91 23.51
CA GLN A 20 1.03 -21.15 23.95
C GLN A 20 1.96 -22.02 24.81
N THR A 21 3.22 -22.16 24.39
CA THR A 21 4.22 -22.97 25.09
C THR A 21 4.58 -22.38 26.45
N GLU A 22 4.77 -21.06 26.54
CA GLU A 22 5.05 -20.37 27.80
C GLU A 22 3.87 -20.45 28.77
N ARG A 23 2.66 -20.28 28.25
CA ARG A 23 1.42 -20.40 29.03
C ARG A 23 1.31 -21.78 29.66
N GLU A 24 1.55 -22.85 28.90
CA GLU A 24 1.52 -24.22 29.43
C GLU A 24 2.56 -24.45 30.53
N GLN A 25 3.79 -23.96 30.33
CA GLN A 25 4.86 -24.09 31.33
C GLN A 25 4.54 -23.35 32.64
N VAL A 26 3.99 -22.14 32.53
CA VAL A 26 3.56 -21.34 33.68
C VAL A 26 2.40 -22.03 34.40
N LEU A 27 1.39 -22.51 33.68
CA LEU A 27 0.25 -23.22 34.27
C LEU A 27 0.66 -24.52 34.98
N GLN A 28 1.58 -25.29 34.38
CA GLN A 28 2.15 -26.47 35.04
C GLN A 28 2.85 -26.12 36.36
N HIS A 29 3.60 -25.00 36.39
CA HIS A 29 4.23 -24.55 37.63
C HIS A 29 3.20 -24.10 38.67
N LEU A 30 2.16 -23.36 38.28
CA LEU A 30 1.09 -22.94 39.19
C LEU A 30 0.33 -24.12 39.80
N TYR A 31 0.24 -25.25 39.07
CA TYR A 31 -0.35 -26.47 39.61
C TYR A 31 0.53 -27.14 40.69
N ALA A 32 1.86 -27.04 40.56
CA ALA A 32 2.82 -27.68 41.46
C ALA A 32 3.32 -26.76 42.60
N CYS A 33 3.19 -25.44 42.47
CA CYS A 33 3.71 -24.45 43.42
C CYS A 33 2.59 -23.61 44.02
N GLU A 34 2.27 -23.89 45.28
CA GLU A 34 1.20 -23.19 46.02
C GLU A 34 1.50 -21.68 46.19
N ALA A 35 2.77 -21.32 46.41
CA ALA A 35 3.17 -19.92 46.57
C ALA A 35 2.87 -19.08 45.32
N CYS A 36 3.31 -19.54 44.14
CA CYS A 36 3.03 -18.85 42.88
C CYS A 36 1.54 -18.89 42.52
N SER A 37 0.83 -19.97 42.87
CA SER A 37 -0.62 -20.08 42.67
C SER A 37 -1.38 -19.03 43.48
N ARG A 38 -1.01 -18.85 44.75
CA ARG A 38 -1.59 -17.84 45.63
C ARG A 38 -1.35 -16.42 45.09
N GLU A 39 -0.12 -16.12 44.69
CA GLU A 39 0.25 -14.82 44.12
C GLU A 39 -0.54 -14.52 42.84
N TYR A 40 -0.67 -15.50 41.95
CA TYR A 40 -1.51 -15.41 40.76
C TYR A 40 -2.97 -15.10 41.10
N GLN A 41 -3.54 -15.77 42.10
CA GLN A 41 -4.92 -15.53 42.55
C GLN A 41 -5.12 -14.15 43.19
N GLU A 42 -4.13 -13.66 43.94
CA GLU A 42 -4.14 -12.31 44.51
C GLU A 42 -4.11 -11.25 43.40
N LEU A 43 -3.18 -11.38 42.45
CA LEU A 43 -3.07 -10.47 41.31
C LEU A 43 -4.31 -10.49 40.43
N ARG A 44 -4.84 -11.68 40.12
CA ARG A 44 -6.07 -11.84 39.31
C ARG A 44 -7.27 -11.18 39.98
N ARG A 45 -7.44 -11.34 41.31
CA ARG A 45 -8.52 -10.68 42.05
C ARG A 45 -8.39 -9.16 42.01
N PHE A 46 -7.17 -8.64 42.14
CA PHE A 46 -6.92 -7.20 42.05
C PHE A 46 -7.29 -6.64 40.66
N VAL A 47 -6.88 -7.32 39.58
CA VAL A 47 -7.22 -6.91 38.21
C VAL A 47 -8.74 -6.96 37.98
N GLU A 48 -9.40 -8.02 38.45
CA GLU A 48 -10.85 -8.15 38.31
C GLU A 48 -11.61 -7.06 39.09
N PHE A 49 -11.12 -6.70 40.28
CA PHE A 49 -11.65 -5.56 41.03
C PHE A 49 -11.49 -4.25 40.25
N CYS A 50 -10.33 -4.01 39.65
CA CYS A 50 -10.10 -2.82 38.82
C CYS A 50 -11.02 -2.78 37.59
N ARG A 51 -11.35 -3.93 36.99
CA ARG A 51 -12.27 -4.01 35.84
C ARG A 51 -13.73 -3.69 36.20
N GLN A 52 -14.11 -3.87 37.46
CA GLN A 52 -15.45 -3.54 37.95
C GLN A 52 -15.62 -2.05 38.24
N LEU A 53 -14.53 -1.29 38.32
CA LEU A 53 -14.59 0.16 38.46
C LEU A 53 -15.22 0.75 37.20
N GLU A 54 -16.19 1.63 37.39
CA GLU A 54 -16.85 2.32 36.30
C GLU A 54 -15.81 3.11 35.50
N ALA A 55 -15.69 2.79 34.22
CA ALA A 55 -14.76 3.49 33.35
C ALA A 55 -15.22 4.95 33.25
N PRO A 56 -14.32 5.92 33.50
CA PRO A 56 -14.69 7.32 33.37
C PRO A 56 -15.13 7.57 31.92
N GLU A 57 -16.24 8.28 31.76
CA GLU A 57 -16.70 8.70 30.45
C GLU A 57 -15.56 9.53 29.79
N PRO A 58 -15.09 9.14 28.60
CA PRO A 58 -13.95 9.81 27.98
C PRO A 58 -14.33 11.27 27.71
N ARG A 59 -13.53 12.21 28.26
CA ARG A 59 -13.77 13.66 28.08
C ARG A 59 -13.79 14.11 26.62
N ILE A 60 -13.16 13.33 25.73
CA ILE A 60 -13.06 13.58 24.29
C ILE A 60 -13.53 12.31 23.59
N ASP A 61 -14.53 12.46 22.71
CA ASP A 61 -14.96 11.38 21.82
C ASP A 61 -13.95 11.25 20.67
N LEU A 62 -12.79 10.65 21.00
CA LEU A 62 -11.72 10.36 20.05
C LEU A 62 -12.23 9.51 18.88
N TRP A 63 -13.22 8.66 19.12
CA TRP A 63 -13.79 7.82 18.08
C TRP A 63 -14.46 8.65 16.99
N ARG A 64 -15.21 9.68 17.37
CA ARG A 64 -15.86 10.61 16.42
C ARG A 64 -14.85 11.33 15.52
N GLU A 65 -13.69 11.70 16.05
CA GLU A 65 -12.63 12.36 15.28
C GLU A 65 -11.85 11.37 14.40
N PHE A 66 -11.60 10.15 14.89
CA PHE A 66 -10.81 9.14 14.17
C PHE A 66 -11.60 8.35 13.13
N GLN A 67 -12.91 8.17 13.34
CA GLN A 67 -13.78 7.41 12.42
C GLN A 67 -13.68 7.87 10.95
N PRO A 68 -13.76 9.18 10.62
CA PRO A 68 -13.66 9.61 9.22
C PRO A 68 -12.28 9.29 8.61
N MET A 69 -11.20 9.46 9.38
CA MET A 69 -9.83 9.14 8.92
C MET A 69 -9.67 7.64 8.65
N LEU A 70 -10.20 6.78 9.52
CA LEU A 70 -10.18 5.33 9.32
C LEU A 70 -11.02 4.90 8.11
N ALA A 71 -12.18 5.52 7.91
CA ALA A 71 -13.05 5.23 6.77
C ALA A 71 -12.37 5.54 5.43
N GLU A 72 -11.60 6.63 5.37
CA GLU A 72 -10.84 7.02 4.19
C GLU A 72 -9.73 5.99 3.86
N ILE A 73 -8.96 5.56 4.86
CA ILE A 73 -7.90 4.55 4.69
C ILE A 73 -8.48 3.21 4.19
N ILE A 74 -9.61 2.78 4.76
CA ILE A 74 -10.28 1.54 4.34
C ILE A 74 -10.83 1.67 2.91
N ALA A 75 -11.38 2.84 2.56
CA ALA A 75 -11.90 3.10 1.21
C ALA A 75 -10.79 3.05 0.14
N GLU A 76 -9.60 3.60 0.43
CA GLU A 76 -8.45 3.53 -0.47
C GLU A 76 -7.93 2.09 -0.68
N GLN A 77 -7.94 1.28 0.38
CA GLN A 77 -7.55 -0.13 0.27
C GLN A 77 -8.55 -0.95 -0.56
N ARG A 78 -9.82 -0.57 -0.61
CA ARG A 78 -10.87 -1.28 -1.36
C ARG A 78 -11.04 -0.83 -2.81
N LEU A 79 -10.18 0.06 -3.33
CA LEU A 79 -10.28 0.48 -4.73
C LEU A 79 -10.08 -0.75 -5.66
N PRO A 80 -11.07 -1.08 -6.50
CA PRO A 80 -10.98 -2.24 -7.38
C PRO A 80 -9.82 -2.07 -8.35
N PHE A 81 -9.14 -3.17 -8.67
CA PHE A 81 -7.98 -3.21 -9.57
C PHE A 81 -8.23 -2.45 -10.89
N ALA A 82 -9.47 -2.48 -11.41
CA ALA A 82 -9.90 -1.77 -12.60
C ALA A 82 -9.74 -0.24 -12.51
N GLN A 83 -9.90 0.39 -11.33
CA GLN A 83 -9.70 1.83 -11.16
C GLN A 83 -8.21 2.22 -11.10
N ARG A 84 -7.36 1.37 -10.53
CA ARG A 84 -5.89 1.54 -10.59
C ARG A 84 -5.40 1.42 -12.03
N LEU A 85 -5.93 0.45 -12.75
CA LEU A 85 -5.65 0.23 -14.17
C LEU A 85 -6.12 1.43 -15.00
N ARG A 86 -7.34 1.93 -14.82
CA ARG A 86 -7.85 3.13 -15.54
C ARG A 86 -6.97 4.37 -15.35
N ARG A 87 -6.44 4.61 -14.14
CA ARG A 87 -5.51 5.73 -13.88
C ARG A 87 -4.14 5.56 -14.54
N GLN A 88 -3.62 4.33 -14.60
CA GLN A 88 -2.36 4.06 -15.31
C GLN A 88 -2.54 4.15 -16.83
N TRP A 89 -3.67 3.66 -17.35
CA TRP A 89 -3.96 3.70 -18.78
C TRP A 89 -4.17 5.11 -19.31
N SER A 90 -4.78 6.03 -18.55
CA SER A 90 -4.90 7.43 -19.01
C SER A 90 -3.55 8.14 -19.14
N ARG A 91 -2.58 7.82 -18.26
CA ARG A 91 -1.21 8.36 -18.36
C ARG A 91 -0.47 7.81 -19.57
N LEU A 92 -0.63 6.52 -19.86
CA LEU A 92 -0.05 5.89 -21.05
C LEU A 92 -0.66 6.46 -22.34
N VAL A 93 -1.99 6.66 -22.38
CA VAL A 93 -2.68 7.27 -23.54
C VAL A 93 -2.13 8.67 -23.82
N SER A 94 -1.91 9.50 -22.79
CA SER A 94 -1.33 10.83 -22.97
C SER A 94 0.08 10.77 -23.58
N GLN A 95 0.95 9.88 -23.10
CA GLN A 95 2.31 9.73 -23.63
C GLN A 95 2.32 9.23 -25.08
N VAL A 96 1.42 8.33 -25.45
CA VAL A 96 1.28 7.83 -26.83
C VAL A 96 0.81 8.93 -27.77
N CYS A 97 -0.12 9.78 -27.35
CA CYS A 97 -0.60 10.91 -28.16
C CYS A 97 0.53 11.89 -28.52
N TYR A 98 1.41 12.22 -27.57
CA TYR A 98 2.57 13.09 -27.84
C TYR A 98 3.53 12.48 -28.88
N GLY A 99 3.78 11.17 -28.80
CA GLY A 99 4.61 10.47 -29.78
C GLY A 99 4.02 10.48 -31.20
N ILE A 100 2.71 10.24 -31.32
CA ILE A 100 2.01 10.25 -32.61
C ILE A 100 2.04 11.65 -33.25
N ILE A 101 1.82 12.71 -32.46
CA ILE A 101 1.84 14.09 -32.95
C ILE A 101 3.22 14.45 -33.50
N LEU A 102 4.29 14.15 -32.75
CA LEU A 102 5.66 14.42 -33.20
C LEU A 102 6.01 13.64 -34.47
N PHE A 103 5.59 12.38 -34.56
CA PHE A 103 5.82 11.57 -35.75
C PHE A 103 5.13 12.15 -36.99
N LEU A 104 3.85 12.52 -36.89
CA LEU A 104 3.12 13.15 -37.99
C LEU A 104 3.73 14.49 -38.42
N GLN A 105 4.23 15.28 -37.47
CA GLN A 105 4.93 16.53 -37.76
C GLN A 105 6.24 16.30 -38.52
N VAL A 106 7.00 15.27 -38.17
CA VAL A 106 8.23 14.89 -38.91
C VAL A 106 7.89 14.40 -40.31
N VAL A 107 6.86 13.55 -40.45
CA VAL A 107 6.43 13.02 -41.75
C VAL A 107 5.96 14.14 -42.69
N THR A 108 5.13 15.06 -42.20
CA THR A 108 4.66 16.21 -43.00
C THR A 108 5.82 17.14 -43.39
N TYR A 109 6.77 17.37 -42.50
CA TYR A 109 7.97 18.14 -42.81
C TYR A 109 8.82 17.47 -43.91
N GLN A 110 9.07 16.16 -43.79
CA GLN A 110 9.80 15.40 -44.81
C GLN A 110 9.07 15.40 -46.15
N LEU A 111 7.76 15.19 -46.15
CA LEU A 111 6.94 15.25 -47.36
C LEU A 111 7.05 16.62 -48.03
N THR A 112 7.04 17.69 -47.25
CA THR A 112 7.19 19.07 -47.75
C THR A 112 8.58 19.30 -48.36
N ILE A 113 9.64 18.76 -47.76
CA ILE A 113 11.00 18.82 -48.32
C ILE A 113 11.09 18.03 -49.62
N THR A 114 10.56 16.81 -49.66
CA THR A 114 10.60 15.97 -50.86
C THR A 114 9.81 16.59 -52.00
N LEU A 115 8.60 17.08 -51.72
CA LEU A 115 7.76 17.77 -52.71
C LEU A 115 8.42 19.06 -53.20
N SER A 116 9.01 19.87 -52.30
CA SER A 116 9.71 21.09 -52.72
C SER A 116 10.93 20.80 -53.59
N ARG A 117 11.70 19.73 -53.30
CA ARG A 117 12.76 19.26 -54.22
C ARG A 117 12.21 18.83 -55.58
N TYR A 118 11.11 18.07 -55.59
CA TYR A 118 10.51 17.59 -56.84
C TYR A 118 9.92 18.73 -57.69
N ILE A 119 9.43 19.81 -57.08
CA ILE A 119 8.89 20.98 -57.78
C ILE A 119 10.02 21.89 -58.31
N VAL A 120 11.17 21.94 -57.64
CA VAL A 120 12.31 22.81 -58.00
C VAL A 120 13.23 22.19 -59.06
N GLU A 121 13.21 20.88 -59.26
CA GLU A 121 13.85 20.22 -60.40
C GLU A 121 12.80 20.03 -61.54
N PRO A 122 12.65 20.98 -62.49
CA PRO A 122 11.92 20.67 -63.70
C PRO A 122 12.73 19.60 -64.45
N GLU A 123 12.05 18.54 -64.89
CA GLU A 123 12.62 17.51 -65.75
C GLU A 123 13.49 18.14 -66.83
N ARG A 124 14.81 17.84 -66.83
CA ARG A 124 15.63 18.09 -68.01
C ARG A 124 15.21 17.08 -69.07
N PRO A 125 14.58 17.46 -70.19
CA PRO A 125 14.30 16.51 -71.23
C PRO A 125 15.64 16.07 -71.85
N ALA A 126 15.96 14.79 -71.66
CA ALA A 126 16.98 14.10 -72.42
C ALA A 126 16.41 13.77 -73.80
N TYR A 127 16.59 14.65 -74.79
CA TYR A 127 16.38 14.27 -76.19
C TYR A 127 17.40 14.90 -77.14
N GLY A 128 18.25 14.02 -77.69
CA GLY A 128 18.46 13.95 -79.13
C GLY A 128 19.49 14.88 -79.76
N ARG A 129 20.75 14.42 -79.79
CA ARG A 129 21.74 14.82 -80.80
C ARG A 129 21.44 14.05 -82.11
N SER A 130 20.95 14.73 -83.14
CA SER A 130 20.98 14.36 -84.59
C SER A 130 20.23 15.47 -85.36
N ALA A 131 20.65 16.04 -86.48
CA ALA A 131 21.48 15.61 -87.61
C ALA A 131 22.06 16.87 -88.31
N GLN A 132 23.32 16.84 -88.76
CA GLN A 132 23.74 16.89 -90.17
C GLN A 132 23.06 17.94 -91.07
N GLY A 133 23.90 18.75 -91.71
CA GLY A 133 23.59 19.72 -92.75
C GLY A 133 24.79 20.62 -92.98
#